data_AF-A0A0S9NVB1-F1
#
_entry.id   AF-A0A0S9NVB1-F1
#
_cell.length_a   1.000
_cell.length_b   1.000
_cell.length_c   1.000
_cell.angle_alpha   90.00
_cell.angle_beta   90.00
_cell.angle_gamma   90.00
#
_symmetry.space_group_name_H-M   'P 1'
#
loop_
_entity.id
_entity.type
_entity.pdbx_description
1 polymer ?
#
loop_
_entity_poly.entity_id
_entity_poly.type
_entity_poly.pdbx_seq_one_letter_code
_entity_poly.pdbx_strand_id
1 'polypeptide(L)'
;MVGVTRDPVFGHVMTFGLGGIYVEILRDVTRRLLPVGPADAAAMVREMRCFPLLAGARGRPAADVAALERLLVAVSEFVTANASTIEEMDLNPVWVGAEGEGVLPLDAVIVERSAA
;
A
#
# COMPACT_ATOMS: atom_id res chain seq x y z
N MET A 1 2.86 -4.99 -1.01
CA MET A 1 1.64 -4.79 -1.82
C MET A 1 0.90 -3.57 -1.31
N VAL A 2 0.18 -2.89 -2.19
CA VAL A 2 -0.79 -1.85 -1.85
C VAL A 2 -2.08 -2.19 -2.57
N GLY A 3 -3.08 -2.66 -1.85
CA GLY A 3 -4.40 -2.99 -2.38
C GLY A 3 -5.44 -1.97 -1.92
N VAL A 4 -6.46 -1.73 -2.74
CA VAL A 4 -7.64 -0.95 -2.38
C VAL A 4 -8.86 -1.72 -2.87
N THR A 5 -9.79 -2.02 -1.97
CA THR A 5 -11.05 -2.70 -2.29
C THR A 5 -12.22 -1.86 -1.80
N ARG A 6 -13.31 -1.84 -2.55
CA ARG A 6 -14.53 -1.17 -2.12
C ARG A 6 -15.35 -2.07 -1.20
N ASP A 7 -15.47 -1.68 0.06
CA ASP A 7 -16.45 -2.23 0.97
C ASP A 7 -17.85 -1.67 0.67
N PRO A 8 -18.92 -2.50 0.67
CA PRO A 8 -20.28 -2.03 0.37
C PRO A 8 -20.82 -1.00 1.36
N VAL A 9 -20.35 -0.99 2.60
CA VAL A 9 -20.81 -0.12 3.68
C VAL A 9 -19.86 1.06 3.87
N PHE A 10 -18.57 0.80 3.92
CA PHE A 10 -17.56 1.79 4.30
C PHE A 10 -16.89 2.50 3.11
N GLY A 11 -17.11 2.03 1.88
CA GLY A 11 -16.43 2.55 0.69
C GLY A 11 -15.02 1.97 0.55
N HIS A 12 -14.11 2.69 -0.10
CA HIS A 12 -12.77 2.17 -0.41
C HIS A 12 -11.90 2.02 0.84
N VAL A 13 -11.31 0.83 1.00
CA VAL A 13 -10.41 0.45 2.08
C VAL A 13 -9.04 0.13 1.47
N MET A 14 -8.00 0.85 1.88
CA MET A 14 -6.62 0.50 1.55
C MET A 14 -6.13 -0.61 2.47
N THR A 15 -5.46 -1.62 1.90
CA THR A 15 -4.67 -2.63 2.60
C THR A 15 -3.21 -2.50 2.18
N PHE A 16 -2.32 -2.35 3.15
CA PHE A 16 -0.87 -2.28 2.92
C PHE A 16 -0.17 -3.40 3.69
N GLY A 17 0.82 -4.03 3.08
CA GLY A 17 1.62 -5.06 3.75
C GLY A 17 2.76 -5.59 2.90
N LEU A 18 3.55 -6.50 3.47
CA LEU A 18 4.60 -7.20 2.72
C LEU A 18 3.98 -7.97 1.56
N GLY A 19 4.63 -8.09 0.40
CA GLY A 19 4.16 -8.93 -0.70
C GLY A 19 4.64 -10.38 -0.61
N GLY A 20 4.10 -11.25 -1.46
CA GLY A 20 4.54 -12.65 -1.60
C GLY A 20 4.06 -13.59 -0.49
N ILE A 21 4.75 -14.72 -0.30
CA ILE A 21 4.39 -15.79 0.67
C ILE A 21 4.19 -15.30 2.11
N TYR A 22 4.75 -14.12 2.43
CA TYR A 22 4.68 -13.53 3.76
C TYR A 22 3.30 -12.99 4.11
N VAL A 23 2.44 -12.63 3.13
CA VAL A 23 1.04 -12.23 3.43
C VAL A 23 0.24 -13.42 3.94
N GLU A 24 0.35 -14.55 3.24
CA GLU A 24 -0.46 -15.75 3.53
C GLU A 24 -0.12 -16.33 4.89
N ILE A 25 1.18 -16.32 5.24
CA ILE A 25 1.70 -16.92 6.47
C ILE A 25 1.67 -15.95 7.64
N LEU A 26 2.16 -14.71 7.46
CA LEU A 26 2.30 -13.77 8.58
C LEU A 26 1.04 -12.94 8.80
N ARG A 27 0.23 -12.70 7.76
CA ARG A 27 -0.94 -11.79 7.80
C ARG A 27 -0.58 -10.40 8.34
N ASP A 28 0.63 -9.92 8.03
CA ASP A 28 1.13 -8.61 8.49
C ASP A 28 0.69 -7.50 7.53
N VAL A 29 -0.52 -7.02 7.76
CA VAL A 29 -1.16 -5.98 6.96
C VAL A 29 -1.77 -4.90 7.85
N THR A 30 -1.79 -3.67 7.36
CA THR A 30 -2.50 -2.55 7.95
C THR A 30 -3.58 -2.07 7.00
N ARG A 31 -4.67 -1.53 7.56
CA ARG A 31 -5.83 -1.08 6.78
C ARG A 31 -6.29 0.30 7.20
N ARG A 32 -6.75 1.09 6.23
CA ARG A 32 -7.38 2.39 6.45
C ARG A 32 -8.50 2.62 5.43
N LEU A 33 -9.51 3.36 5.84
CA LEU A 33 -10.49 3.91 4.90
C LEU A 33 -9.83 5.03 4.10
N LEU A 34 -10.22 5.16 2.83
CA LEU A 34 -9.84 6.33 2.05
C LEU A 34 -10.72 7.54 2.44
N PRO A 35 -10.18 8.77 2.38
CA PRO A 35 -8.81 9.09 1.97
C PRO A 35 -7.77 8.87 3.09
N VAL A 36 -6.56 8.46 2.70
CA VAL A 36 -5.37 8.28 3.54
C VAL A 36 -4.45 9.49 3.35
N GLY A 37 -4.15 10.21 4.42
CA GLY A 37 -3.20 11.33 4.41
C GLY A 37 -1.77 10.91 4.77
N PRO A 38 -0.80 11.84 4.75
CA PRO A 38 0.60 11.56 5.11
C PRO A 38 0.77 10.95 6.51
N ALA A 39 0.02 11.44 7.50
CA ALA A 39 0.07 10.91 8.87
C ALA A 39 -0.48 9.47 8.95
N ASP A 40 -1.55 9.17 8.21
CA ASP A 40 -2.11 7.82 8.13
C ASP A 40 -1.16 6.87 7.42
N ALA A 41 -0.57 7.27 6.29
CA ALA A 41 0.42 6.48 5.58
C ALA A 41 1.63 6.17 6.46
N ALA A 42 2.14 7.18 7.17
CA ALA A 42 3.22 7.04 8.14
C ALA A 42 2.88 6.05 9.27
N ALA A 43 1.65 6.09 9.79
CA ALA A 43 1.17 5.15 10.81
C ALA A 43 1.02 3.73 10.23
N MET A 44 0.41 3.58 9.05
CA MET A 44 0.23 2.30 8.36
C MET A 44 1.54 1.57 8.13
N VAL A 45 2.62 2.28 7.80
CA VAL A 45 3.94 1.67 7.61
C VAL A 45 4.57 1.25 8.94
N ARG A 46 4.47 2.09 9.97
CA ARG A 46 5.06 1.83 11.30
C ARG A 46 4.31 0.77 12.11
N GLU A 47 3.02 0.58 11.86
CA GLU A 47 2.19 -0.43 12.52
C GLU A 47 2.50 -1.88 12.09
N MET A 48 3.21 -2.05 10.97
CA MET A 48 3.61 -3.38 10.51
C MET A 48 4.57 -4.04 11.51
N ARG A 49 4.30 -5.30 11.86
CA ARG A 49 5.23 -6.09 12.70
C ARG A 49 6.59 -6.27 12.03
N CYS A 50 6.59 -6.31 10.70
CA CYS A 50 7.80 -6.42 9.89
C CYS A 50 8.45 -5.07 9.54
N PHE A 51 7.99 -3.94 10.09
CA PHE A 51 8.65 -2.65 9.92
C PHE A 51 10.18 -2.67 10.16
N PRO A 52 10.72 -3.43 11.15
CA PRO A 52 12.18 -3.54 11.32
C PRO A 52 12.94 -4.04 10.08
N LEU A 53 12.30 -4.74 9.14
CA LEU A 53 12.92 -5.12 7.87
C LEU A 53 13.09 -3.93 6.93
N LEU A 54 12.19 -2.95 6.99
CA LEU A 54 12.27 -1.70 6.24
C LEU A 54 13.26 -0.72 6.87
N ALA A 55 13.39 -0.74 8.20
CA ALA A 55 14.35 0.10 8.92
C ALA A 55 15.82 -0.33 8.73
N GLY A 56 16.08 -1.42 7.99
CA GLY A 56 17.40 -2.01 7.80
C GLY A 56 17.72 -3.06 8.85
N ALA A 57 18.29 -4.19 8.41
CA ALA A 57 18.69 -5.29 9.29
C ALA A 57 19.94 -5.99 8.74
N ARG A 58 20.84 -6.43 9.65
CA ARG A 58 22.02 -7.24 9.34
C ARG A 58 22.91 -6.67 8.22
N GLY A 59 23.22 -5.38 8.27
CA GLY A 59 24.12 -4.70 7.31
C GLY A 59 23.46 -4.29 6.00
N ARG A 60 22.14 -4.47 5.85
CA ARG A 60 21.38 -3.90 4.73
C ARG A 60 20.99 -2.45 5.02
N PRO A 61 21.02 -1.56 4.01
CA PRO A 61 20.54 -0.20 4.17
C PRO A 61 19.05 -0.18 4.51
N ALA A 62 18.60 0.90 5.15
CA ALA A 62 17.18 1.16 5.32
C ALA A 62 16.52 1.34 3.95
N ALA A 63 15.28 0.88 3.83
CA ALA A 63 14.45 1.10 2.66
C ALA A 63 13.99 2.56 2.59
N ASP A 64 13.64 3.05 1.40
CA ASP A 64 13.06 4.38 1.22
C ASP A 64 11.61 4.44 1.72
N VAL A 65 11.46 4.47 3.04
CA VAL A 65 10.17 4.53 3.73
C VAL A 65 9.40 5.79 3.35
N ALA A 66 10.09 6.91 3.16
CA ALA A 66 9.44 8.16 2.77
C ALA A 66 8.82 8.04 1.35
N ALA A 67 9.51 7.39 0.41
CA ALA A 67 8.95 7.11 -0.91
C ALA A 67 7.73 6.17 -0.82
N LEU A 68 7.80 5.15 0.02
CA LEU A 68 6.69 4.23 0.25
C LEU A 68 5.46 4.94 0.84
N GLU A 69 5.64 5.80 1.85
CA GLU A 69 4.55 6.61 2.42
C GLU A 69 3.91 7.52 1.36
N ARG A 70 4.73 8.16 0.51
CA ARG A 70 4.22 8.97 -0.62
C ARG A 70 3.43 8.14 -1.63
N LEU A 71 3.84 6.91 -1.92
CA LEU A 71 3.08 6.00 -2.79
C LEU A 71 1.69 5.69 -2.21
N LEU A 72 1.58 5.46 -0.89
CA LEU A 72 0.28 5.20 -0.25
C LEU A 72 -0.65 6.40 -0.39
N VAL A 73 -0.15 7.62 -0.17
CA VAL A 73 -0.93 8.85 -0.36
C VAL A 73 -1.35 9.00 -1.83
N ALA A 74 -0.43 8.80 -2.78
CA ALA A 74 -0.73 8.91 -4.21
C ALA A 74 -1.79 7.88 -4.66
N VAL A 75 -1.73 6.65 -4.15
CA VAL A 75 -2.77 5.63 -4.36
C VAL A 75 -4.12 6.09 -3.80
N SER A 76 -4.14 6.65 -2.60
CA SER A 76 -5.37 7.17 -2.01
C SER A 76 -5.97 8.29 -2.86
N GLU A 77 -5.16 9.24 -3.31
CA GLU A 77 -5.61 10.35 -4.14
C GLU A 77 -6.16 9.85 -5.48
N PHE A 78 -5.43 8.93 -6.13
CA PHE A 78 -5.86 8.32 -7.39
C PHE A 78 -7.20 7.60 -7.28
N VAL A 79 -7.37 6.73 -6.27
CA VAL A 79 -8.63 6.00 -6.11
C VAL A 79 -9.77 6.93 -5.69
N THR A 80 -9.50 7.91 -4.83
CA THR A 80 -10.51 8.90 -4.41
C THR A 80 -11.00 9.73 -5.60
N ALA A 81 -10.10 10.15 -6.48
CA ALA A 81 -10.44 10.88 -7.71
C ALA A 81 -11.27 10.04 -8.70
N ASN A 82 -11.18 8.72 -8.63
CA ASN A 82 -11.87 7.77 -9.50
C ASN A 82 -12.87 6.86 -8.74
N ALA A 83 -13.38 7.32 -7.59
CA ALA A 83 -14.15 6.48 -6.68
C ALA A 83 -15.48 5.96 -7.26
N SER A 84 -16.04 6.64 -8.26
CA SER A 84 -17.26 6.21 -8.94
C SER A 84 -17.03 5.00 -9.85
N THR A 85 -15.83 4.86 -10.41
CA THR A 85 -15.49 3.83 -11.41
C THR A 85 -14.67 2.69 -10.86
N ILE A 86 -13.73 2.94 -9.94
CA ILE A 86 -12.86 1.88 -9.41
C ILE A 86 -13.61 1.02 -8.38
N GLU A 87 -13.58 -0.30 -8.57
CA GLU A 87 -14.04 -1.28 -7.59
C GLU A 87 -12.86 -1.84 -6.77
N GLU A 88 -11.76 -2.16 -7.45
CA GLU A 88 -10.55 -2.69 -6.84
C GLU A 88 -9.29 -2.18 -7.55
N MET A 89 -8.20 -2.02 -6.80
CA MET A 89 -6.86 -1.81 -7.32
C MET A 89 -5.86 -2.61 -6.49
N ASP A 90 -4.92 -3.32 -7.12
CA ASP A 90 -3.82 -3.98 -6.43
C ASP A 90 -2.49 -3.65 -7.10
N LEU A 91 -1.53 -3.16 -6.29
CA LEU A 91 -0.14 -2.95 -6.67
C LEU A 91 0.70 -4.04 -6.00
N ASN A 92 1.07 -5.06 -6.77
CA ASN A 92 1.82 -6.20 -6.26
C ASN A 92 2.54 -6.96 -7.39
N PRO A 93 3.89 -7.06 -7.37
CA PRO A 93 4.78 -6.61 -6.30
C PRO A 93 5.09 -5.10 -6.36
N VAL A 94 5.43 -4.54 -5.20
CA VAL A 94 6.00 -3.19 -5.08
C VAL A 94 7.44 -3.35 -4.61
N TRP A 95 8.37 -2.86 -5.43
CA TRP A 95 9.78 -2.77 -5.06
C TRP A 95 10.02 -1.49 -4.27
N VAL A 96 10.75 -1.59 -3.17
CA VAL A 96 11.21 -0.45 -2.36
C VAL A 96 12.74 -0.51 -2.35
N GLY A 97 13.37 0.52 -2.89
CA GLY A 97 14.83 0.63 -2.91
C GLY A 97 15.40 1.04 -1.56
N ALA A 98 16.72 1.14 -1.48
CA ALA A 98 17.37 1.76 -0.33
C ALA A 98 16.99 3.26 -0.24
N GLU A 99 17.22 3.88 0.91
CA GLU A 99 16.95 5.31 1.11
C GLU A 99 17.54 6.17 -0.03
N GLY A 100 16.67 6.91 -0.73
CA GLY A 100 17.01 7.74 -1.89
C GLY A 100 16.83 7.07 -3.26
N GLU A 101 16.62 5.74 -3.30
CA GLU A 101 16.35 4.99 -4.55
C GLU A 101 14.86 4.93 -4.91
N GLY A 102 13.98 5.28 -3.98
CA GLY A 102 12.55 5.38 -4.21
C GLY A 102 11.77 4.08 -4.13
N VAL A 103 10.59 4.07 -4.78
CA VAL A 103 9.62 2.98 -4.77
C VAL A 103 9.03 2.82 -6.17
N LEU A 104 8.78 1.57 -6.59
CA LEU A 104 8.22 1.25 -7.90
C LEU A 104 7.23 0.09 -7.80
N PRO A 105 5.93 0.31 -8.10
CA PRO A 105 5.03 -0.78 -8.44
C PRO A 105 5.53 -1.48 -9.71
N LEU A 106 5.77 -2.79 -9.61
CA LEU A 106 6.26 -3.59 -10.73
C LEU A 106 5.13 -4.20 -11.56
N ASP A 107 3.95 -4.31 -10.95
CA ASP A 107 2.71 -4.76 -11.59
C ASP A 107 1.51 -4.07 -10.92
N ALA A 108 0.42 -3.96 -11.67
CA ALA A 108 -0.81 -3.31 -11.25
C ALA A 108 -2.04 -3.94 -11.91
N VAL A 109 -3.05 -4.24 -11.10
CA VAL A 109 -4.38 -4.64 -11.55
C VAL A 109 -5.39 -3.60 -11.08
N ILE A 110 -6.25 -3.14 -11.98
CA ILE A 110 -7.38 -2.26 -11.65
C ILE A 110 -8.65 -2.90 -12.20
N VAL A 111 -9.66 -3.04 -11.35
CA VAL A 111 -10.98 -3.52 -11.72
C VAL A 111 -11.95 -2.36 -11.64
N GLU A 112 -12.59 -2.06 -12.77
CA GLU A 112 -13.65 -1.07 -12.83
C GLU A 112 -15.01 -1.70 -12.50
N ARG A 113 -15.92 -0.88 -12.00
CA ARG A 113 -17.32 -1.22 -11.77
C ARG A 113 -17.95 -1.57 -13.12
N SER A 114 -18.38 -2.82 -13.27
CA SER A 114 -19.21 -3.18 -14.42
C SER A 114 -20.48 -2.32 -14.41
N ALA A 115 -20.82 -1.73 -15.54
CA ALA A 115 -22.11 -1.09 -15.71
C ALA A 115 -23.20 -2.16 -15.47
N ALA A 116 -24.13 -1.85 -14.57
CA ALA A 116 -25.32 -2.67 -14.34
C ALA A 116 -26.24 -2.67 -15.57
#